data_AF-A0A7T8HG24-F1
#
_entry.id   AF-A0A7T8HG24-F1
#
_cell.length_a   1.000
_cell.length_b   1.000
_cell.length_c   1.000
_cell.angle_alpha   90.00
_cell.angle_beta   90.00
_cell.angle_gamma   90.00
#
_symmetry.space_group_name_H-M   'P 1'
#
loop_
_entity.id
_entity.type
_entity.pdbx_description
1 polymer ?
#
loop_
_entity_poly.entity_id
_entity_poly.type
_entity_poly.pdbx_seq_one_letter_code
_entity_poly.pdbx_strand_id
1 'polypeptide(L)' 'MTSVQALRTQQYCLKWNNHNKNVSNVFDRLRTCEQFVDVTLFTSDRKSIKCHKILLSAGSG' A
#
# COMPACT_ATOMS: atom_id res chain seq x y z
N MET A 1 23.36 5.81 48.03
CA MET A 1 22.91 4.72 47.14
C MET A 1 21.47 4.98 46.74
N THR A 2 21.24 5.55 45.56
CA THR A 2 20.01 5.34 44.77
C THR A 2 20.25 5.93 43.38
N SER A 3 20.64 5.04 42.46
CA SER A 3 20.67 5.36 41.03
C SER A 3 19.22 5.46 40.56
N VAL A 4 18.78 6.65 40.17
CA VAL A 4 17.54 6.84 39.42
C VAL A 4 17.72 6.20 38.05
N GLN A 5 17.40 4.91 37.96
CA GLN A 5 17.22 4.24 36.67
C GLN A 5 15.98 4.86 36.03
N ALA A 6 16.19 5.78 35.09
CA ALA A 6 15.14 6.21 34.19
C ALA A 6 14.48 4.96 33.59
N LEU A 7 13.16 4.79 33.78
CA LEU A 7 12.36 3.75 33.14
C LEU A 7 12.55 3.90 31.62
N ARG A 8 13.50 3.16 31.04
CA ARG A 8 13.71 3.14 29.60
C ARG A 8 12.51 2.43 28.98
N THR A 9 11.58 3.19 28.43
CA THR A 9 10.52 2.68 27.57
C THR A 9 11.16 1.91 26.42
N GLN A 10 10.98 0.59 26.41
CA GLN A 10 11.45 -0.26 25.33
C GLN A 10 10.70 0.12 24.06
N GLN A 11 11.44 0.44 23.00
CA GLN A 11 10.88 0.72 21.68
C GLN A 11 11.02 -0.53 20.81
N TYR A 12 9.91 -1.00 20.25
CA TYR A 12 9.88 -2.15 19.37
C TYR A 12 9.48 -1.71 17.95
N CYS A 13 10.23 -2.19 16.95
CA CYS A 13 9.87 -2.05 15.54
C CYS A 13 9.47 -3.43 15.02
N LEU A 14 8.18 -3.63 14.79
CA LEU A 14 7.67 -4.88 14.25
C LEU A 14 7.67 -4.83 12.73
N LYS A 15 8.24 -5.87 12.11
CA LYS A 15 8.18 -6.07 10.66
C LYS A 15 7.13 -7.12 10.36
N TRP A 16 6.18 -6.77 9.50
CA TRP A 16 5.32 -7.78 8.89
C TRP A 16 6.04 -8.38 7.67
N ASN A 17 6.57 -9.59 7.84
CA ASN A 17 7.41 -10.25 6.85
C ASN A 17 6.76 -10.36 5.45
N ASN A 18 5.43 -10.51 5.40
CA ASN A 18 4.69 -10.72 4.16
C ASN A 18 3.91 -9.46 3.69
N HIS A 19 4.13 -8.30 4.31
CA HIS A 19 3.39 -7.07 4.00
C HIS A 19 3.41 -6.73 2.51
N ASN A 20 4.59 -6.71 1.88
CA ASN A 20 4.71 -6.34 0.47
C ASN A 20 3.92 -7.27 -0.46
N LYS A 21 3.98 -8.59 -0.22
CA LYS A 21 3.21 -9.59 -0.99
C LYS A 21 1.71 -9.40 -0.76
N ASN A 22 1.30 -9.20 0.49
CA ASN A 22 -0.11 -9.04 0.84
C ASN A 22 -0.70 -7.76 0.24
N VAL A 23 0.01 -6.64 0.33
CA VAL A 23 -0.41 -5.37 -0.27
C VAL A 23 -0.57 -5.52 -1.78
N SER A 24 0.41 -6.13 -2.47
CA SER A 24 0.34 -6.38 -3.91
C SER A 24 -0.90 -7.23 -4.29
N ASN A 25 -1.09 -8.37 -3.61
CA ASN A 25 -2.22 -9.27 -3.85
C ASN A 25 -3.58 -8.62 -3.57
N VAL A 26 -3.65 -7.78 -2.54
CA VAL A 26 -4.88 -7.04 -2.21
C VAL A 26 -5.20 -6.05 -3.32
N PHE A 27 -4.25 -5.24 -3.77
CA PHE A 27 -4.50 -4.27 -4.85
C PHE A 27 -4.84 -4.93 -6.18
N ASP A 28 -4.23 -6.09 -6.49
CA ASP A 28 -4.60 -6.88 -7.67
C ASP A 28 -6.06 -7.35 -7.61
N ARG A 29 -6.49 -7.88 -6.45
CA ARG A 29 -7.89 -8.26 -6.23
C ARG A 29 -8.83 -7.05 -6.32
N LEU A 30 -8.49 -5.94 -5.65
CA LEU A 30 -9.32 -4.73 -5.68
C LEU A 30 -9.49 -4.20 -7.10
N ARG A 31 -8.45 -4.28 -7.94
CA ARG A 31 -8.53 -3.89 -9.35
C ARG A 31 -9.43 -4.84 -10.14
N THR A 32 -9.25 -6.15 -9.98
CA THR A 32 -10.06 -7.17 -10.68
C THR A 32 -11.54 -7.10 -10.29
N CYS A 33 -11.84 -6.81 -9.02
CA CYS A 33 -13.19 -6.61 -8.51
C CYS A 33 -13.74 -5.19 -8.72
N GLU A 34 -12.99 -4.30 -9.40
CA GLU A 34 -13.31 -2.89 -9.59
C GLU A 34 -13.67 -2.12 -8.30
N GLN A 35 -13.08 -2.52 -7.17
CA GLN A 35 -13.30 -1.88 -5.88
C GLN A 35 -12.36 -0.70 -5.69
N PHE A 36 -12.91 0.42 -5.19
CA PHE A 36 -12.19 1.67 -4.91
C PHE A 36 -11.45 2.27 -6.11
N VAL A 37 -11.80 1.86 -7.34
CA VAL A 37 -11.27 2.49 -8.56
C VAL A 37 -11.80 3.91 -8.66
N ASP A 38 -10.88 4.86 -8.85
CA ASP A 38 -11.13 6.30 -8.79
C ASP A 38 -10.66 7.04 -10.05
N VAL A 39 -10.10 6.30 -11.01
CA VAL A 39 -9.69 6.76 -12.33
C VAL A 39 -10.04 5.72 -13.39
N THR A 40 -10.42 6.19 -14.57
CA THR A 40 -10.58 5.35 -15.77
C THR A 40 -9.68 5.93 -16.86
N LEU A 41 -8.77 5.11 -17.38
CA LEU A 41 -7.90 5.46 -18.50
C LEU A 41 -8.56 5.06 -19.81
N PHE A 42 -8.42 5.90 -20.82
CA PHE A 42 -8.84 5.61 -22.18
C PHE A 42 -7.62 5.47 -23.06
N THR A 43 -7.57 4.40 -23.83
CA THR A 43 -6.48 4.11 -24.75
C THR A 43 -6.88 4.48 -26.19
N SER A 44 -5.89 4.65 -27.07
CA SER A 44 -6.10 4.97 -28.48
C SER A 44 -6.89 3.90 -29.23
N ASP A 45 -6.82 2.63 -28.79
CA ASP A 45 -7.61 1.51 -29.29
C ASP A 45 -9.03 1.41 -28.68
N ARG A 46 -9.53 2.52 -28.11
CA ARG A 46 -10.88 2.66 -27.52
C ARG A 46 -11.18 1.71 -26.37
N LYS A 47 -10.16 1.21 -25.65
CA LYS A 47 -10.37 0.47 -24.40
C LYS A 47 -10.46 1.43 -23.23
N SER A 48 -11.24 1.02 -22.23
CA SER A 48 -11.28 1.70 -20.94
C SER A 48 -10.69 0.78 -19.87
N ILE A 49 -9.89 1.37 -18.98
CA ILE A 49 -9.21 0.64 -17.90
C ILE A 49 -9.49 1.36 -16.59
N LYS A 50 -10.24 0.73 -15.68
CA LYS A 50 -10.48 1.24 -14.33
C LYS A 50 -9.31 0.92 -13.41
N CYS A 51 -8.80 1.90 -12.69
CA CYS A 51 -7.59 1.75 -11.87
C CYS A 51 -7.63 2.67 -10.65
N HIS A 52 -6.57 2.58 -9.83
CA HIS A 52 -6.39 3.37 -8.62
C HIS A 52 -5.34 4.47 -8.85
N LYS A 53 -5.69 5.74 -8.64
CA LYS A 53 -4.81 6.90 -8.81
C LYS A 53 -3.51 6.75 -8.04
N ILE A 54 -3.61 6.30 -6.79
CA ILE A 54 -2.46 6.11 -5.90
C ILE A 54 -1.42 5.15 -6.49
N LEU A 55 -1.87 4.09 -7.17
CA LEU A 55 -0.99 3.08 -7.73
C LEU A 55 -0.33 3.59 -9.01
N LEU A 56 -1.07 4.37 -9.81
CA LEU A 56 -0.50 5.05 -10.97
C LEU A 56 0.56 6.07 -10.55
N SER A 57 0.28 6.92 -9.55
CA SER A 57 1.23 7.93 -9.05
C SER A 57 2.52 7.32 -8.49
N ALA A 58 2.45 6.12 -7.91
CA ALA A 58 3.62 5.43 -7.38
C ALA A 58 4.45 4.73 -8.48
N GLY A 59 3.85 4.40 -9.63
CA GLY A 59 4.45 3.59 -10.68
C GLY A 59 4.74 4.30 -12.00
N SER A 60 4.38 5.58 -12.16
CA SER A 60 4.52 6.35 -13.40
C SER A 60 5.83 7.14 -13.51
N GLY A 61 6.86 6.74 -12.77
CA GLY A 61 8.20 7.34 -12.81
C GLY A 61 9.01 6.90 -14.02
#